data_AF-A0A3N7GGW5-F1
#
_entry.id   AF-A0A3N7GGW5-F1
#
_cell.length_a   1.000
_cell.length_b   1.000
_cell.length_c   1.000
_cell.angle_alpha   90.00
_cell.angle_beta   90.00
_cell.angle_gamma   90.00
#
_symmetry.space_group_name_H-M   'P 1'
#
loop_
_entity.id
_entity.type
_entity.pdbx_description
1 polymer ?
#
loop_
_entity_poly.entity_id
_entity_poly.type
_entity_poly.pdbx_seq_one_letter_code
_entity_poly.pdbx_strand_id
1 'polypeptide(L)'
;LNQLLKGVIRAVIGLVRGVLSILPIPYVRQLMGIVQAFLRVAVGFIDEVILAHAIRTRSTDPWGSAREALVLYGQNWKAMLRNAAWLTLFTYGLAFLIFLVMLAPAAALVYVMPGAWSAGGFVFALLFAWSVKAAFLEPFAVTCLMQVYFRITDGQEPDPEWDARLEQMSSHFRKLKERAGALFGTARDGEAA
;
A
#
# COMPACT_ATOMS: atom_id res chain seq x y z
N LEU A 1 12.75 -8.00 -6.26
CA LEU A 1 11.53 -8.18 -5.44
C LEU A 1 10.47 -7.11 -5.72
N ASN A 2 10.75 -5.83 -5.46
CA ASN A 2 9.78 -4.73 -5.59
C ASN A 2 8.97 -4.72 -6.91
N GLN A 3 9.62 -4.88 -8.06
CA GLN A 3 8.91 -4.90 -9.36
C GLN A 3 7.90 -6.05 -9.49
N LEU A 4 8.18 -7.22 -8.89
CA LEU A 4 7.23 -8.34 -8.87
C LEU A 4 6.04 -8.02 -7.98
N LEU A 5 6.27 -7.46 -6.79
CA LEU A 5 5.21 -7.03 -5.86
C LEU A 5 4.26 -6.03 -6.52
N LYS A 6 4.83 -4.98 -7.13
CA LYS A 6 4.07 -3.98 -7.90
C LYS A 6 3.32 -4.61 -9.07
N GLY A 7 3.90 -5.64 -9.69
CA GLY A 7 3.25 -6.43 -10.74
C GLY A 7 2.04 -7.22 -10.24
N VAL A 8 2.14 -7.89 -9.08
CA VAL A 8 1.02 -8.61 -8.44
C VAL A 8 -0.12 -7.65 -8.09
N ILE A 9 0.22 -6.55 -7.43
CA ILE A 9 -0.70 -5.47 -7.06
C ILE A 9 -1.47 -4.95 -8.28
N ARG A 10 -0.77 -4.63 -9.37
CA ARG A 10 -1.40 -4.13 -10.60
C ARG A 10 -2.30 -5.17 -11.24
N ALA A 11 -1.91 -6.44 -11.23
CA ALA A 11 -2.73 -7.51 -11.77
C ALA A 11 -4.05 -7.66 -11.00
N VAL A 12 -3.99 -7.66 -9.65
CA VAL A 12 -5.18 -7.74 -8.79
C VAL A 12 -6.09 -6.52 -8.99
N ILE A 13 -5.53 -5.31 -8.98
CA ILE A 13 -6.29 -4.08 -9.26
C ILE A 13 -6.90 -4.13 -10.67
N GLY A 14 -6.16 -4.62 -11.67
CA GLY A 14 -6.62 -4.78 -13.04
C GLY A 14 -7.83 -5.72 -13.15
N LEU A 15 -7.81 -6.84 -12.43
CA LEU A 15 -8.92 -7.79 -12.39
C LEU A 15 -10.16 -7.18 -11.71
N VAL A 16 -9.97 -6.50 -10.58
CA VAL A 16 -11.07 -5.78 -9.91
C VAL A 16 -11.68 -4.72 -10.83
N ARG A 17 -10.84 -3.98 -11.59
CA ARG A 17 -11.31 -3.02 -12.61
C ARG A 17 -12.11 -3.72 -13.71
N GLY A 18 -11.63 -4.87 -14.20
CA GLY A 18 -12.32 -5.66 -15.22
C GLY A 18 -13.71 -6.10 -14.77
N VAL A 19 -13.83 -6.67 -13.57
CA VAL A 19 -15.11 -7.10 -12.99
C VAL A 19 -16.06 -5.91 -12.81
N LEU A 20 -15.58 -4.79 -12.27
CA LEU A 20 -16.39 -3.60 -12.06
C LEU A 20 -16.86 -2.94 -13.37
N SER A 21 -16.12 -3.12 -14.48
CA SER A 21 -16.50 -2.56 -15.79
C SER A 21 -17.66 -3.32 -16.48
N ILE A 22 -17.93 -4.55 -16.04
CA ILE A 22 -19.01 -5.38 -16.58
C ILE A 22 -20.39 -4.96 -16.04
N LEU A 23 -20.45 -4.24 -14.90
CA LEU A 23 -21.70 -3.71 -14.33
C LEU A 23 -22.12 -2.41 -15.05
N PRO A 24 -23.15 -2.43 -15.92
CA PRO A 24 -23.54 -1.29 -16.73
C PRO A 24 -24.50 -0.40 -15.93
N ILE A 25 -23.99 0.30 -14.92
CA ILE A 25 -24.79 1.23 -14.11
C ILE A 25 -24.44 2.67 -14.52
N PRO A 26 -25.41 3.49 -14.97
CA PRO A 26 -25.17 4.80 -15.58
C PRO A 26 -24.48 5.84 -14.66
N TYR A 27 -24.47 5.62 -13.34
CA TYR A 27 -23.83 6.50 -12.33
C TYR A 27 -22.48 5.99 -11.81
N VAL A 28 -22.04 4.79 -12.22
CA VAL A 28 -20.82 4.17 -11.66
C VAL A 28 -19.54 4.77 -12.22
N ARG A 29 -19.54 5.45 -13.38
CA ARG A 29 -18.31 5.99 -13.97
C ARG A 29 -17.59 7.03 -13.10
N GLN A 30 -18.32 7.90 -12.40
CA GLN A 30 -17.72 8.90 -11.50
C GLN A 30 -17.29 8.26 -10.16
N LEU A 31 -18.08 7.29 -9.68
CA LEU A 31 -17.74 6.48 -8.52
C LEU A 31 -16.49 5.61 -8.77
N MET A 32 -16.27 5.16 -10.01
CA MET A 32 -15.09 4.37 -10.41
C MET A 32 -13.80 5.13 -10.19
N GLY A 33 -13.76 6.44 -10.40
CA GLY A 33 -12.56 7.24 -10.10
C GLY A 33 -12.23 7.24 -8.60
N ILE A 34 -13.26 7.34 -7.75
CA ILE A 34 -13.13 7.31 -6.30
C ILE A 34 -12.71 5.91 -5.82
N VAL A 35 -13.35 4.86 -6.32
CA VAL A 35 -12.99 3.46 -6.03
C VAL A 35 -11.57 3.18 -6.48
N GLN A 36 -11.14 3.68 -7.63
CA GLN A 36 -9.78 3.52 -8.12
C GLN A 36 -8.74 4.28 -7.28
N ALA A 37 -9.06 5.50 -6.85
CA ALA A 37 -8.21 6.26 -5.94
C ALA A 37 -8.09 5.53 -4.60
N PHE A 38 -9.21 5.05 -4.06
CA PHE A 38 -9.27 4.26 -2.84
C PHE A 38 -8.44 2.97 -2.93
N LEU A 39 -8.64 2.16 -3.99
CA LEU A 39 -7.88 0.93 -4.20
C LEU A 39 -6.38 1.21 -4.36
N ARG A 40 -5.99 2.33 -4.98
CA ARG A 40 -4.59 2.71 -5.10
C ARG A 40 -3.97 3.05 -3.74
N VAL A 41 -4.72 3.72 -2.86
CA VAL A 41 -4.28 4.01 -1.49
C VAL A 41 -4.25 2.75 -0.64
N ALA A 42 -5.31 1.93 -0.67
CA ALA A 42 -5.42 0.70 0.11
C ALA A 42 -4.34 -0.33 -0.22
N VAL A 43 -3.89 -0.36 -1.48
CA VAL A 43 -2.89 -1.31 -1.97
C VAL A 43 -1.50 -0.65 -2.08
N GLY A 44 -1.44 0.68 -1.92
CA GLY A 44 -0.22 1.48 -2.11
C GLY A 44 0.86 1.26 -1.07
N PHE A 45 0.52 0.59 0.04
CA PHE A 45 1.45 0.30 1.15
C PHE A 45 1.76 -1.19 1.32
N ILE A 46 1.42 -2.02 0.33
CA ILE A 46 1.63 -3.47 0.43
C ILE A 46 3.12 -3.80 0.40
N ASP A 47 3.96 -3.07 -0.33
CA ASP A 47 5.40 -3.32 -0.34
C ASP A 47 6.05 -3.06 1.02
N GLU A 48 5.63 -2.04 1.76
CA GLU A 48 6.06 -1.79 3.14
C GLU A 48 5.57 -2.88 4.10
N VAL A 49 4.33 -3.34 3.95
CA VAL A 49 3.79 -4.45 4.75
C VAL A 49 4.59 -5.74 4.51
N ILE A 50 4.93 -6.04 3.26
CA ILE A 50 5.74 -7.22 2.91
C ILE A 50 7.16 -7.11 3.46
N LEU A 51 7.78 -5.93 3.33
CA LEU A 51 9.09 -5.67 3.90
C LEU A 51 9.06 -5.82 5.43
N ALA A 52 8.07 -5.24 6.08
CA ALA A 52 7.90 -5.35 7.52
C ALA A 52 7.66 -6.80 7.94
N HIS A 53 6.90 -7.58 7.16
CA HIS A 53 6.69 -8.99 7.42
C HIS A 53 8.01 -9.78 7.37
N ALA A 54 8.82 -9.58 6.33
CA ALA A 54 10.14 -10.21 6.22
C ALA A 54 11.07 -9.84 7.39
N ILE A 55 11.03 -8.58 7.84
CA ILE A 55 11.79 -8.13 9.03
C ILE A 55 11.25 -8.80 10.30
N ARG A 56 9.93 -8.83 10.49
CA ARG A 56 9.28 -9.40 11.68
C ARG A 56 9.56 -10.90 11.83
N THR A 57 9.54 -11.65 10.72
CA THR A 57 9.81 -13.09 10.71
C THR A 57 11.30 -13.43 10.63
N ARG A 58 12.17 -12.41 10.49
CA ARG A 58 13.63 -12.58 10.30
C ARG A 58 13.94 -13.52 9.12
N SER A 59 13.15 -13.42 8.04
CA SER A 59 13.29 -14.32 6.90
C SER A 59 14.62 -14.11 6.17
N THR A 60 15.33 -15.20 5.90
CA THR A 60 16.48 -15.25 5.00
C THR A 60 16.08 -15.48 3.54
N ASP A 61 14.84 -15.89 3.29
CA ASP A 61 14.24 -16.00 1.96
C ASP A 61 13.29 -14.81 1.69
N PRO A 62 13.75 -13.78 0.94
CA PRO A 62 12.93 -12.63 0.62
C PRO A 62 11.80 -12.95 -0.38
N TRP A 63 11.89 -14.04 -1.15
CA TRP A 63 10.88 -14.43 -2.13
C TRP A 63 9.76 -15.24 -1.48
N GLY A 64 10.12 -16.23 -0.64
CA GLY A 64 9.18 -17.01 0.14
C GLY A 64 8.41 -16.16 1.14
N SER A 65 9.10 -15.28 1.88
CA SER A 65 8.43 -14.36 2.80
C SER A 65 7.49 -13.39 2.09
N ALA A 66 7.85 -12.92 0.90
CA ALA A 66 6.96 -12.09 0.10
C ALA A 66 5.73 -12.86 -0.43
N ARG A 67 5.91 -14.13 -0.82
CA ARG A 67 4.81 -15.01 -1.23
C ARG A 67 3.84 -15.21 -0.07
N GLU A 68 4.37 -15.65 1.07
CA GLU A 68 3.60 -15.83 2.31
C GLU A 68 2.84 -14.56 2.67
N ALA A 69 3.52 -13.42 2.70
CA ALA A 69 2.90 -12.15 3.07
C ALA A 69 1.74 -11.76 2.13
N LEU A 70 1.90 -11.99 0.82
CA LEU A 70 0.86 -11.75 -0.18
C LEU A 70 -0.34 -12.69 -0.03
N VAL A 71 -0.12 -13.97 0.28
CA VAL A 71 -1.20 -14.93 0.53
C VAL A 71 -1.97 -14.56 1.79
N LEU A 72 -1.25 -14.27 2.90
CA LEU A 72 -1.85 -13.82 4.16
C LEU A 72 -2.66 -12.52 4.00
N TYR A 73 -2.18 -11.60 3.16
CA TYR A 73 -2.92 -10.38 2.81
C TYR A 73 -4.17 -10.71 1.99
N GLY A 74 -4.03 -11.56 0.98
CA GLY A 74 -5.11 -11.98 0.08
C GLY A 74 -6.23 -12.71 0.81
N GLN A 75 -5.90 -13.68 1.67
CA GLN A 75 -6.91 -14.43 2.42
C GLN A 75 -7.70 -13.56 3.41
N ASN A 76 -7.08 -12.48 3.91
CA ASN A 76 -7.72 -11.51 4.82
C ASN A 76 -8.24 -10.25 4.12
N TRP A 77 -8.45 -10.26 2.80
CA TRP A 77 -8.78 -9.07 2.00
C TRP A 77 -9.94 -8.24 2.53
N LYS A 78 -11.01 -8.86 3.06
CA LYS A 78 -12.19 -8.14 3.59
C LYS A 78 -11.82 -7.27 4.78
N ALA A 79 -11.07 -7.85 5.71
CA ALA A 79 -10.64 -7.16 6.91
C ALA A 79 -9.61 -6.07 6.55
N MET A 80 -8.67 -6.37 5.64
CA MET A 80 -7.71 -5.39 5.15
C MET A 80 -8.40 -4.20 4.46
N LEU A 81 -9.37 -4.45 3.57
CA LEU A 81 -10.11 -3.36 2.89
C LEU A 81 -10.95 -2.53 3.86
N ARG A 82 -11.63 -3.16 4.82
CA ARG A 82 -12.41 -2.42 5.83
C ARG A 82 -11.52 -1.52 6.66
N ASN A 83 -10.39 -2.03 7.13
CA ASN A 83 -9.42 -1.23 7.89
C ASN A 83 -8.79 -0.14 7.03
N ALA A 84 -8.46 -0.41 5.77
CA ALA A 84 -7.94 0.59 4.84
C ALA A 84 -8.97 1.70 4.56
N ALA A 85 -10.27 1.39 4.50
CA ALA A 85 -11.34 2.38 4.38
C ALA A 85 -11.39 3.31 5.60
N TRP A 86 -11.38 2.75 6.82
CA TRP A 86 -11.30 3.53 8.05
C TRP A 86 -10.02 4.36 8.13
N LEU A 87 -8.88 3.76 7.81
CA LEU A 87 -7.59 4.44 7.79
C LEU A 87 -7.57 5.60 6.80
N THR A 88 -8.17 5.42 5.61
CA THR A 88 -8.32 6.49 4.62
C THR A 88 -9.10 7.64 5.23
N LEU A 89 -10.25 7.37 5.84
CA LEU A 89 -11.07 8.39 6.50
C LEU A 89 -10.29 9.16 7.58
N PHE A 90 -9.59 8.46 8.48
CA PHE A 90 -8.76 9.09 9.51
C PHE A 90 -7.59 9.89 8.93
N THR A 91 -6.97 9.40 7.86
CA THR A 91 -5.86 10.07 7.18
C THR A 91 -6.33 11.38 6.54
N TYR A 92 -7.51 11.40 5.91
CA TYR A 92 -8.10 12.65 5.40
C TYR A 92 -8.50 13.60 6.53
N GLY A 93 -9.06 13.10 7.63
CA GLY A 93 -9.35 13.91 8.82
C GLY A 93 -8.10 14.53 9.42
N LEU A 94 -7.02 13.77 9.55
CA LEU A 94 -5.72 14.25 10.01
C LEU A 94 -5.10 15.23 9.02
N ALA A 95 -5.21 14.99 7.71
CA ALA A 95 -4.76 15.92 6.68
C ALA A 95 -5.46 17.27 6.81
N PHE A 96 -6.77 17.25 7.04
CA PHE A 96 -7.57 18.46 7.24
C PHE A 96 -7.17 19.19 8.52
N LEU A 97 -6.95 18.46 9.63
CA LEU A 97 -6.48 19.06 10.87
C LEU A 97 -5.08 19.67 10.72
N ILE A 98 -4.15 18.98 10.07
CA ILE A 98 -2.82 19.51 9.74
C ILE A 98 -2.95 20.77 8.89
N PHE A 99 -3.82 20.76 7.88
CA PHE A 99 -4.10 21.94 7.06
C PHE A 99 -4.57 23.13 7.91
N LEU A 100 -5.54 22.94 8.81
CA LEU A 100 -6.00 23.99 9.72
C LEU A 100 -4.89 24.53 10.62
N VAL A 101 -4.08 23.64 11.20
CA VAL A 101 -2.92 24.03 12.02
C VAL A 101 -1.93 24.85 11.19
N MET A 102 -1.74 24.50 9.91
CA MET A 102 -0.83 25.20 9.00
C MET A 102 -1.38 26.55 8.48
N LEU A 103 -2.69 26.82 8.61
CA LEU A 103 -3.24 28.15 8.29
C LEU A 103 -2.65 29.24 9.19
N ALA A 104 -2.38 28.95 10.46
CA ALA A 104 -1.82 29.92 11.40
C ALA A 104 -0.41 30.41 11.01
N PRO A 105 0.60 29.53 10.79
CA PRO A 105 1.93 29.97 10.33
C PRO A 105 1.88 30.56 8.92
N ALA A 106 0.99 30.09 8.04
CA ALA A 106 0.82 30.70 6.72
C ALA A 106 0.28 32.14 6.81
N ALA A 107 -0.75 32.38 7.63
CA ALA A 107 -1.31 33.70 7.87
C ALA A 107 -0.32 34.65 8.55
N ALA A 108 0.45 34.15 9.53
CA ALA A 108 1.54 34.89 10.14
C ALA A 108 2.57 35.31 9.10
N LEU A 109 3.02 34.39 8.23
CA LEU A 109 3.99 34.68 7.18
C LEU A 109 3.49 35.79 6.23
N VAL A 110 2.22 35.75 5.83
CA VAL A 110 1.58 36.77 4.97
C VAL A 110 1.55 38.14 5.66
N TYR A 111 1.30 38.18 6.97
CA TYR A 111 1.26 39.43 7.73
C TYR A 111 2.66 40.08 7.85
N VAL A 112 3.72 39.29 8.07
CA VAL A 112 5.08 39.83 8.26
C VAL A 112 5.76 40.23 6.94
N MET A 113 5.32 39.70 5.80
CA MET A 113 5.89 40.03 4.47
C MET A 113 4.84 40.61 3.50
N PRO A 114 4.37 41.86 3.73
CA PRO A 114 3.48 42.53 2.78
C PRO A 114 4.21 42.75 1.44
N GLY A 115 3.62 42.25 0.35
CA GLY A 115 4.15 42.36 -1.02
C GLY A 115 4.90 41.13 -1.56
N ALA A 116 5.13 40.09 -0.75
CA ALA A 116 5.84 38.86 -1.15
C ALA A 116 5.02 37.88 -2.02
N TRP A 117 4.00 38.37 -2.75
CA TRP A 117 3.25 37.63 -3.76
C TRP A 117 4.07 37.37 -5.05
N SER A 118 5.40 37.26 -4.94
CA SER A 118 6.19 36.71 -6.03
C SER A 118 5.86 35.22 -6.16
N ALA A 119 5.95 34.67 -7.36
CA ALA A 119 5.71 33.25 -7.62
C ALA A 119 6.47 32.31 -6.65
N GLY A 120 7.57 32.75 -6.05
CA GLY A 120 8.34 32.01 -5.05
C GLY A 120 7.60 31.75 -3.73
N GLY A 121 6.79 32.68 -3.22
CA GLY A 121 6.05 32.50 -1.96
C GLY A 121 4.95 31.45 -2.07
N PHE A 122 4.23 31.45 -3.20
CA PHE A 122 3.21 30.44 -3.50
C PHE A 122 3.83 29.05 -3.69
N VAL A 123 4.94 28.96 -4.43
CA VAL A 123 5.68 27.68 -4.61
C VAL A 123 6.19 27.15 -3.28
N PHE A 124 6.77 28.01 -2.42
CA PHE A 124 7.24 27.62 -1.10
C PHE A 124 6.08 27.11 -0.22
N ALA A 125 4.95 27.80 -0.19
CA ALA A 125 3.78 27.38 0.58
C ALA A 125 3.23 26.02 0.12
N LEU A 126 3.15 25.80 -1.20
CA LEU A 126 2.71 24.52 -1.77
C LEU A 126 3.67 23.38 -1.42
N LEU A 127 4.98 23.61 -1.57
CA LEU A 127 6.01 22.63 -1.22
C LEU A 127 5.99 22.33 0.28
N PHE A 128 5.89 23.36 1.13
CA PHE A 128 5.83 23.20 2.57
C PHE A 128 4.59 22.40 3.00
N ALA A 129 3.40 22.74 2.49
CA ALA A 129 2.18 22.00 2.76
C ALA A 129 2.29 20.54 2.29
N TRP A 130 2.87 20.31 1.11
CA TRP A 130 3.11 18.96 0.59
C TRP A 130 4.09 18.18 1.47
N SER A 131 5.20 18.79 1.89
CA SER A 131 6.21 18.18 2.75
C SER A 131 5.64 17.80 4.12
N VAL A 132 4.87 18.68 4.76
CA VAL A 132 4.22 18.38 6.04
C VAL A 132 3.21 17.23 5.85
N LYS A 133 2.37 17.28 4.80
CA LYS A 133 1.46 16.18 4.48
C LYS A 133 2.21 14.85 4.33
N ALA A 134 3.29 14.83 3.54
CA ALA A 134 4.06 13.63 3.25
C ALA A 134 4.76 13.08 4.51
N ALA A 135 5.34 13.96 5.33
CA ALA A 135 6.09 13.58 6.53
C ALA A 135 5.22 12.92 7.63
N PHE A 136 3.94 13.28 7.73
CA PHE A 136 3.06 12.75 8.77
C PHE A 136 2.10 11.68 8.27
N LEU A 137 1.42 11.91 7.14
CA LEU A 137 0.32 11.04 6.73
C LEU A 137 0.80 9.68 6.21
N GLU A 138 1.89 9.66 5.44
CA GLU A 138 2.38 8.42 4.83
C GLU A 138 2.94 7.45 5.90
N PRO A 139 3.84 7.88 6.81
CA PRO A 139 4.32 7.01 7.89
C PRO A 139 3.20 6.54 8.82
N PHE A 140 2.23 7.42 9.11
CA PHE A 140 1.06 7.06 9.92
C PHE A 140 0.24 5.96 9.25
N ALA A 141 -0.11 6.14 7.96
CA ALA A 141 -0.92 5.17 7.22
C ALA A 141 -0.22 3.81 7.12
N VAL A 142 1.07 3.79 6.78
CA VAL A 142 1.87 2.55 6.73
C VAL A 142 1.88 1.86 8.09
N THR A 143 2.12 2.60 9.17
CA THR A 143 2.17 2.03 10.53
C THR A 143 0.84 1.42 10.96
N CYS A 144 -0.27 2.12 10.74
CA CYS A 144 -1.60 1.60 11.06
C CYS A 144 -1.94 0.36 10.24
N LEU A 145 -1.63 0.35 8.94
CA LEU A 145 -1.89 -0.80 8.08
C LEU A 145 -1.05 -2.01 8.49
N MET A 146 0.24 -1.82 8.81
CA MET A 146 1.11 -2.87 9.34
C MET A 146 0.57 -3.43 10.66
N GLN A 147 0.09 -2.57 11.57
CA GLN A 147 -0.46 -3.00 12.84
C GLN A 147 -1.71 -3.87 12.65
N VAL A 148 -2.58 -3.50 11.72
CA VAL A 148 -3.77 -4.29 11.34
C VAL A 148 -3.35 -5.62 10.72
N TYR A 149 -2.43 -5.58 9.76
CA TYR A 149 -1.93 -6.76 9.07
C TYR A 149 -1.38 -7.78 10.07
N PHE A 150 -0.40 -7.38 10.89
CA PHE A 150 0.21 -8.29 11.86
C PHE A 150 -0.76 -8.81 12.90
N ARG A 151 -1.73 -8.00 13.32
CA ARG A 151 -2.75 -8.46 14.28
C ARG A 151 -3.66 -9.52 13.68
N ILE A 152 -4.06 -9.35 12.42
CA ILE A 152 -5.00 -10.27 11.77
C ILE A 152 -4.31 -11.56 11.35
N THR A 153 -3.08 -11.47 10.86
CA THR A 153 -2.32 -12.63 10.34
C THR A 153 -1.55 -13.36 11.43
N ASP A 154 -1.63 -12.94 12.69
CA ASP A 154 -0.92 -13.57 13.79
C ASP A 154 -1.34 -15.04 13.93
N GLY A 155 -0.36 -15.95 13.93
CA GLY A 155 -0.58 -17.39 14.01
C GLY A 155 -1.32 -18.02 12.81
N GLN A 156 -1.57 -17.28 11.72
CA GLN A 156 -2.19 -17.84 10.52
C GLN A 156 -1.14 -18.47 9.60
N GLU A 157 -1.51 -19.58 8.96
CA GLU A 157 -0.74 -20.14 7.85
C GLU A 157 -1.31 -19.68 6.49
N PRO A 158 -0.46 -19.59 5.45
CA PRO A 158 -0.91 -19.29 4.08
C PRO A 158 -1.87 -20.35 3.53
N ASP A 159 -3.07 -19.93 3.15
CA ASP A 159 -4.08 -20.79 2.53
C ASP A 159 -3.65 -21.22 1.11
N PRO A 160 -3.54 -22.54 0.84
CA PRO A 160 -3.20 -23.06 -0.49
C PRO A 160 -4.15 -22.62 -1.60
N GLU A 161 -5.44 -22.43 -1.29
CA GLU A 161 -6.43 -21.97 -2.28
C GLU A 161 -6.14 -20.53 -2.70
N TRP A 162 -5.80 -19.67 -1.73
CA TRP A 162 -5.42 -18.28 -2.02
C TRP A 162 -4.10 -18.17 -2.77
N ASP A 163 -3.14 -19.03 -2.45
CA ASP A 163 -1.90 -19.14 -3.21
C ASP A 163 -2.16 -19.47 -4.69
N ALA A 164 -2.97 -20.49 -4.96
CA ALA A 164 -3.34 -20.88 -6.32
C ALA A 164 -4.12 -19.77 -7.05
N ARG A 165 -5.04 -19.09 -6.37
CA ARG A 165 -5.77 -17.93 -6.93
C ARG A 165 -4.81 -16.80 -7.32
N LEU A 166 -3.87 -16.43 -6.45
CA LEU A 166 -2.87 -15.39 -6.76
C LEU A 166 -1.97 -15.80 -7.94
N GLU A 167 -1.64 -17.08 -8.04
CA GLU A 167 -0.88 -17.65 -9.16
C GLU A 167 -1.61 -17.54 -10.49
N GLN A 168 -2.91 -17.85 -10.49
CA GLN A 168 -3.77 -17.70 -11.66
C GLN A 168 -3.95 -16.23 -12.06
N MET A 169 -4.09 -15.34 -11.08
CA MET A 169 -4.35 -13.92 -11.29
C MET A 169 -3.11 -13.13 -11.72
N SER A 170 -1.89 -13.58 -11.38
CA SER A 170 -0.67 -12.81 -11.62
C SER A 170 0.52 -13.65 -12.10
N SER A 171 1.01 -13.34 -13.30
CA SER A 171 2.29 -13.85 -13.80
C SER A 171 3.49 -13.41 -12.94
N HIS A 172 3.39 -12.29 -12.23
CA HIS A 172 4.43 -11.85 -11.32
C HIS A 172 4.46 -12.67 -10.03
N PHE A 173 3.31 -13.16 -9.57
CA PHE A 173 3.24 -14.07 -8.43
C PHE A 173 3.83 -15.45 -8.78
N ARG A 174 3.58 -15.95 -10.00
CA ARG A 174 4.29 -17.14 -10.53
C ARG A 174 5.80 -17.00 -10.49
N LYS A 175 6.32 -15.89 -11.04
CA LYS A 175 7.77 -15.57 -11.01
C LYS A 175 8.31 -15.43 -9.58
N LEU A 176 7.48 -15.00 -8.63
CA LEU A 176 7.84 -14.92 -7.22
C LEU A 176 8.05 -16.32 -6.63
N LYS A 177 7.10 -17.24 -6.87
CA LYS A 177 7.18 -18.64 -6.43
C LYS A 177 8.35 -19.40 -7.05
N GLU A 178 8.59 -19.22 -8.35
CA GLU A 178 9.73 -19.81 -9.06
C GLU A 178 11.06 -19.43 -8.40
N ARG A 179 11.23 -18.15 -8.04
CA ARG A 179 12.45 -17.66 -7.37
C ARG A 179 12.58 -18.15 -5.94
N ALA A 180 11.48 -18.28 -5.20
CA ALA A 180 11.50 -18.89 -3.88
C ALA A 180 11.98 -20.34 -3.97
N GLY A 181 11.40 -21.14 -4.88
CA GLY A 181 11.79 -22.53 -5.10
C GLY A 181 13.26 -22.70 -5.53
N ALA A 182 13.77 -21.81 -6.40
CA ALA A 182 15.17 -21.83 -6.82
C ALA A 182 16.17 -21.55 -5.69
N LEU A 183 15.77 -20.72 -4.71
CA LEU A 183 16.58 -20.42 -3.53
C LEU A 183 16.67 -21.63 -2.58
N PHE A 184 15.57 -22.37 -2.41
CA PHE A 184 15.57 -23.63 -1.67
C PHE A 184 16.39 -24.72 -2.37
N GLY A 185 16.36 -24.78 -3.70
CA GLY A 185 17.20 -25.71 -4.48
C GLY A 185 18.69 -25.47 -4.26
N THR A 186 19.13 -24.22 -4.36
CA THR A 186 20.55 -23.85 -4.17
C THR A 186 21.03 -24.03 -2.72
N ALA A 187 20.19 -23.77 -1.72
CA ALA A 187 20.53 -24.05 -0.32
C ALA A 187 20.75 -25.55 -0.06
N ARG A 188 19.89 -26.41 -0.64
CA ARG A 188 19.98 -27.86 -0.47
C ARG A 188 21.20 -28.47 -1.15
N ASP A 189 21.58 -27.94 -2.31
CA ASP A 189 22.77 -28.40 -3.04
C ASP A 189 24.09 -27.97 -2.35
N GLY A 190 24.08 -26.85 -1.61
CA GLY A 190 25.23 -26.37 -0.83
C GLY A 190 25.47 -27.09 0.50
N GLU A 191 24.44 -27.69 1.10
CA GLU A 191 24.57 -28.56 2.29
C GLU A 191 25.05 -29.99 1.94
N ALA A 192 24.94 -30.39 0.68
CA ALA A 192 25.33 -31.71 0.19
C ALA A 192 26.78 -31.78 -0.34
N ALA A 193 27.54 -30.68 -0.27
CA ALA A 193 28.93 -30.54 -0.74
C ALA A 193 29.90 -30.30 0.43
#